data_AF-A0ABD1U1C6-F1
#
_entry.id   AF-A0ABD1U1C6-F1
#
_cell.length_a   1.000
_cell.length_b   1.000
_cell.length_c   1.000
_cell.angle_alpha   90.00
_cell.angle_beta   90.00
_cell.angle_gamma   90.00
#
_symmetry.space_group_name_H-M   'P 1'
#
loop_
_entity.id
_entity.type
_entity.pdbx_description
1 polymer ?
#
loop_
_entity_poly.entity_id
_entity_poly.type
_entity_poly.pdbx_seq_one_letter_code
_entity_poly.pdbx_strand_id
1 'polypeptide(L)'
;MPCCHDAGGLAGQYKFGGRSGGCVALLGVVKLVLRLVLDIFFVKILDQFSVGVLGVILLFDGIELAMCSIDMNSKEESVVMLICTAVSLIGSSASLGFLCGIFAS
;
A
#
# COMPACT_ATOMS: atom_id res chain seq x y z
N MET A 1 10.22 -8.63 6.76
CA MET A 1 9.57 -7.30 6.74
C MET A 1 8.38 -7.36 7.68
N PRO A 2 8.15 -6.34 8.53
CA PRO A 2 6.87 -6.21 9.24
C PRO A 2 5.74 -6.09 8.21
N CYS A 3 4.59 -6.73 8.46
CA CYS A 3 3.47 -6.77 7.53
C CYS A 3 2.20 -6.22 8.19
N CYS A 4 1.43 -5.45 7.43
CA CYS A 4 0.10 -4.96 7.79
C CYS A 4 -0.94 -5.46 6.78
N HIS A 5 -2.20 -5.09 6.99
CA HIS A 5 -3.28 -5.48 6.09
C HIS A 5 -3.29 -4.58 4.84
N ASP A 6 -3.37 -5.20 3.66
CA ASP A 6 -3.35 -4.49 2.38
C ASP A 6 -4.77 -4.13 1.95
N ALA A 7 -5.20 -2.89 2.17
CA ALA A 7 -6.59 -2.48 1.93
C ALA A 7 -6.99 -2.61 0.45
N GLY A 8 -6.14 -2.15 -0.49
CA GLY A 8 -6.44 -2.16 -1.93
C GLY A 8 -6.52 -3.57 -2.53
N GLY A 9 -5.56 -4.45 -2.21
CA GLY A 9 -5.55 -5.84 -2.67
C GLY A 9 -6.67 -6.67 -2.07
N LEU A 10 -7.04 -6.44 -0.80
CA LEU A 10 -8.23 -7.09 -0.22
C LEU A 10 -9.54 -6.56 -0.82
N ALA A 11 -9.65 -5.26 -1.08
CA ALA A 11 -10.80 -4.70 -1.80
C ALA A 11 -10.94 -5.30 -3.20
N GLY A 12 -9.82 -5.50 -3.90
CA GLY A 12 -9.77 -6.24 -5.16
C GLY A 12 -10.27 -7.67 -5.02
N GLN A 13 -9.72 -8.44 -4.09
CA GLN A 13 -10.16 -9.82 -3.83
C GLN A 13 -11.66 -9.90 -3.50
N TYR A 14 -12.15 -8.95 -2.71
CA TYR A 14 -13.56 -8.86 -2.35
C TYR A 14 -14.46 -8.60 -3.58
N LYS A 15 -14.04 -7.69 -4.48
CA LYS A 15 -14.72 -7.44 -5.78
C LYS A 15 -14.72 -8.68 -6.68
N PHE A 16 -13.67 -9.50 -6.63
CA PHE A 16 -13.58 -10.77 -7.36
C PHE A 16 -14.26 -11.95 -6.64
N GLY A 17 -15.00 -11.70 -5.55
CA GLY A 17 -15.78 -12.74 -4.84
C GLY A 17 -15.00 -13.49 -3.74
N GLY A 18 -13.76 -13.11 -3.45
CA GLY A 18 -12.99 -13.63 -2.32
C GLY A 18 -13.51 -13.07 -0.99
N ARG A 19 -14.19 -13.91 -0.19
CA ARG A 19 -14.79 -13.51 1.11
C ARG A 19 -14.14 -14.15 2.33
N SER A 20 -13.07 -14.92 2.15
CA SER A 20 -12.38 -15.64 3.22
C SER A 20 -10.87 -15.43 3.15
N GLY A 21 -10.20 -15.46 4.31
CA GLY A 21 -8.74 -15.43 4.41
C GLY A 21 -8.05 -16.58 3.65
N GLY A 22 -8.77 -17.66 3.35
CA GLY A 22 -8.28 -18.73 2.48
C GLY A 22 -7.94 -18.26 1.06
N CYS A 23 -8.66 -17.26 0.53
CA CYS A 23 -8.36 -16.68 -0.79
C CYS A 23 -6.99 -15.98 -0.79
N VAL A 24 -6.70 -15.21 0.25
CA VAL A 24 -5.41 -14.53 0.45
C VAL A 24 -4.28 -15.57 0.58
N ALA A 25 -4.51 -16.63 1.37
CA ALA A 25 -3.54 -17.70 1.55
C ALA A 25 -3.22 -18.43 0.22
N LEU A 26 -4.25 -18.77 -0.57
CA LEU A 26 -4.06 -19.39 -1.88
C LEU A 26 -3.29 -18.48 -2.85
N LEU A 27 -3.58 -17.19 -2.88
CA LEU A 27 -2.82 -16.23 -3.70
C LEU A 27 -1.34 -16.18 -3.28
N GLY A 28 -1.07 -16.22 -1.98
CA GLY A 28 0.29 -16.32 -1.44
C GLY A 28 1.00 -17.59 -1.88
N VAL A 29 0.34 -18.74 -1.77
CA VAL A 29 0.88 -20.05 -2.20
C VAL A 29 1.15 -20.05 -3.71
N VAL A 30 0.22 -19.56 -4.52
CA VAL A 30 0.39 -19.48 -5.97
C VAL A 30 1.59 -18.60 -6.34
N LYS A 31 1.75 -17.43 -5.72
CA LYS A 31 2.93 -16.56 -5.94
C LYS A 31 4.24 -17.27 -5.55
N LEU A 32 4.23 -18.02 -4.44
CA LEU A 32 5.40 -18.77 -3.98
C LEU A 32 5.76 -19.91 -4.94
N VAL A 33 4.78 -20.70 -5.36
CA VAL A 33 4.97 -21.79 -6.35
C VAL A 33 5.45 -21.23 -7.68
N LEU A 34 4.86 -20.13 -8.15
CA LEU A 34 5.26 -19.48 -9.40
C LEU A 34 6.74 -19.06 -9.35
N ARG A 35 7.20 -18.49 -8.24
CA ARG A 35 8.61 -18.14 -8.05
C ARG A 35 9.50 -19.38 -8.04
N LEU A 36 9.11 -20.45 -7.35
CA LEU A 36 9.89 -21.69 -7.26
C LEU A 36 10.04 -22.43 -8.60
N VAL A 37 8.98 -22.46 -9.42
CA VAL A 37 8.99 -23.19 -10.69
C VAL A 37 9.62 -22.38 -11.83
N LEU A 38 9.48 -21.04 -11.82
CA LEU A 38 9.94 -20.16 -12.91
C LEU A 38 11.17 -19.31 -12.55
N ASP A 39 11.85 -19.60 -11.44
CA ASP A 39 12.84 -18.74 -10.76
C ASP A 39 13.70 -17.86 -11.70
N ILE A 40 14.42 -18.45 -12.66
CA ILE A 40 15.33 -17.73 -13.56
C ILE A 40 14.59 -16.91 -14.64
N PHE A 41 13.44 -17.38 -15.10
CA PHE A 41 12.62 -16.70 -16.12
C PHE A 41 11.78 -15.57 -15.55
N PHE A 42 11.26 -15.74 -14.33
CA PHE A 42 10.40 -14.75 -13.68
C PHE A 42 11.18 -13.49 -13.31
N VAL A 43 12.42 -13.62 -12.82
CA VAL A 43 13.31 -12.49 -12.53
C VAL A 43 13.63 -11.69 -13.79
N LYS A 44 13.88 -12.34 -14.93
CA LYS A 44 14.09 -11.67 -16.22
C LYS A 44 12.85 -10.94 -16.74
N ILE A 45 11.66 -11.50 -16.51
CA ILE A 45 10.38 -10.85 -16.83
C ILE A 45 10.15 -9.62 -15.94
N LEU A 46 10.51 -9.71 -14.66
CA LEU A 46 10.36 -8.60 -13.72
C LEU A 46 11.39 -7.49 -13.98
N ASP A 47 12.57 -7.81 -14.48
CA ASP A 47 13.56 -6.80 -14.91
C ASP A 47 13.10 -6.02 -16.15
N GLN A 48 12.30 -6.66 -17.02
CA GLN A 48 11.62 -6.00 -18.13
C GLN A 48 10.49 -5.05 -17.67
N PHE A 49 10.02 -5.16 -16.42
CA PHE A 49 9.11 -4.15 -15.88
C PHE A 49 9.87 -2.85 -15.68
N SER A 50 9.67 -1.91 -16.60
CA SER A 50 10.25 -0.58 -16.51
C SER A 50 9.85 0.10 -15.20
N VAL A 51 10.82 0.74 -14.55
CA VAL A 51 10.62 1.60 -13.36
C VAL A 51 9.51 2.62 -13.59
N GLY A 52 9.28 3.05 -14.84
CA GLY A 52 8.18 3.94 -15.19
C GLY A 52 6.80 3.34 -14.90
N VAL A 53 6.58 2.06 -15.17
CA VAL A 53 5.28 1.40 -14.92
C VAL A 53 5.04 1.25 -13.42
N LEU A 54 6.06 0.85 -12.66
CA LEU A 54 5.97 0.78 -11.20
C LEU A 54 5.67 2.16 -10.61
N GLY A 55 6.34 3.21 -11.11
CA GLY A 55 6.10 4.58 -10.70
C GLY A 55 4.65 5.02 -10.92
N VAL A 56 4.06 4.72 -12.08
CA VAL A 56 2.66 5.07 -12.37
C VAL A 56 1.68 4.34 -11.45
N ILE A 57 1.89 3.04 -11.19
CA ILE A 57 1.03 2.26 -10.30
C ILE A 57 1.12 2.81 -8.86
N LEU A 58 2.33 3.12 -8.38
CA LEU A 58 2.56 3.71 -7.06
C LEU A 58 1.97 5.13 -6.95
N LEU A 59 2.05 5.93 -8.01
CA LEU A 59 1.42 7.25 -8.02
C LEU A 59 -0.10 7.16 -7.93
N PHE A 60 -0.72 6.23 -8.65
CA PHE A 60 -2.17 6.05 -8.57
C PHE A 60 -2.62 5.60 -7.18
N ASP A 61 -1.91 4.64 -6.58
CA ASP A 61 -2.16 4.17 -5.21
C ASP A 61 -1.97 5.31 -4.18
N GLY A 62 -0.90 6.10 -4.31
CA GLY A 62 -0.67 7.26 -3.46
C GLY A 62 -1.72 8.36 -3.61
N ILE A 63 -2.24 8.57 -4.82
CA ILE A 63 -3.34 9.52 -5.05
C ILE A 63 -4.62 9.00 -4.40
N GLU A 64 -4.96 7.72 -4.55
CA GLU A 64 -6.13 7.10 -3.89
C GLU A 64 -6.05 7.30 -2.37
N LEU A 65 -4.88 7.04 -1.77
CA LEU A 65 -4.64 7.25 -0.36
C LEU A 65 -4.75 8.73 0.05
N ALA A 66 -4.26 9.66 -0.78
CA ALA A 66 -4.35 11.09 -0.52
C ALA A 66 -5.78 11.64 -0.64
N MET A 67 -6.64 11.05 -1.48
CA MET A 67 -8.05 11.44 -1.57
C MET A 67 -8.81 11.15 -0.27
N CYS A 68 -8.46 10.07 0.44
CA CYS A 68 -9.03 9.79 1.77
C CYS A 68 -8.77 10.93 2.77
N SER A 69 -7.68 11.69 2.62
CA SER A 69 -7.40 12.86 3.49
C SER A 69 -8.36 14.02 3.29
N ILE A 70 -8.95 14.13 2.10
CA ILE A 70 -9.87 15.19 1.71
C ILE A 70 -11.32 14.81 2.05
N ASP A 71 -11.64 13.51 2.09
CA ASP A 71 -12.96 12.96 2.44
C ASP A 71 -13.27 13.00 3.96
N MET A 72 -12.37 13.56 4.78
CA MET A 72 -12.57 13.66 6.23
C MET A 72 -13.70 14.63 6.58
N ASN A 73 -14.61 14.21 7.47
CA ASN A 73 -15.81 14.97 7.85
C ASN A 73 -15.52 16.28 8.62
N SER A 74 -14.32 16.42 9.21
CA SER A 74 -13.89 17.63 9.92
C SER A 74 -12.59 18.18 9.36
N LYS A 75 -12.52 19.51 9.28
CA LYS A 75 -11.33 20.27 8.87
C LYS A 75 -10.13 20.04 9.79
N GLU A 76 -10.38 19.76 11.07
CA GLU A 76 -9.32 19.51 12.05
C GLU A 76 -8.61 18.19 11.78
N GLU A 77 -9.37 17.12 11.51
CA GLU A 77 -8.84 15.80 11.17
C GLU A 77 -8.04 15.79 9.86
N SER A 78 -8.49 16.53 8.84
CA SER A 78 -7.75 16.68 7.58
C SER A 78 -6.42 17.42 7.79
N VAL A 79 -6.40 18.44 8.65
CA VAL A 79 -5.17 19.17 9.03
C VAL A 79 -4.20 18.27 9.79
N VAL A 80 -4.68 17.46 10.75
CA VAL A 80 -3.84 16.49 11.48
C VAL A 80 -3.20 15.49 10.51
N MET A 81 -3.96 14.98 9.53
CA MET A 81 -3.44 14.03 8.55
C MET A 81 -2.38 14.65 7.62
N LEU A 82 -2.58 15.90 7.20
CA LEU A 82 -1.59 16.65 6.41
C LEU A 82 -0.31 16.93 7.21
N ILE A 83 -0.42 17.32 8.48
CA ILE A 83 0.73 17.55 9.35
C ILE A 83 1.53 16.25 9.54
N CYS A 84 0.84 15.14 9.83
CA CYS A 84 1.47 13.82 9.98
C CYS A 84 2.22 13.40 8.71
N THR A 85 1.63 13.63 7.53
CA THR A 85 2.24 13.34 6.23
C THR A 85 3.47 14.22 5.99
N ALA A 86 3.37 15.53 6.23
CA ALA A 86 4.48 16.46 6.08
C ALA A 86 5.67 16.10 6.99
N VAL A 87 5.40 15.80 8.27
CA VAL A 87 6.44 15.36 9.22
C VAL A 87 7.08 14.04 8.79
N SER A 88 6.29 13.10 8.27
CA SER A 88 6.81 11.81 7.77
C SER A 88 7.75 11.99 6.57
N LEU A 89 7.40 12.89 5.64
CA LEU A 89 8.19 13.20 4.46
C LEU A 89 9.50 13.92 4.84
N ILE A 90 9.41 14.97 5.66
CA ILE A 90 10.58 15.75 6.09
C ILE A 90 11.51 14.89 6.96
N GLY A 91 10.95 14.13 7.89
CA GLY A 91 11.68 13.25 8.79
C GLY A 91 12.10 11.91 8.18
N SER A 92 11.74 11.65 6.92
CA SER A 92 11.96 10.38 6.20
C SER A 92 11.57 9.13 7.01
N SER A 93 10.60 9.27 7.92
CA SER A 93 10.21 8.22 8.86
C SER A 93 8.73 8.36 9.23
N ALA A 94 7.96 7.32 8.91
CA ALA A 94 6.54 7.25 9.25
C ALA A 94 6.30 7.25 10.78
N SER A 95 7.29 6.83 11.57
CA SER A 95 7.23 6.87 13.03
C SER A 95 7.15 8.30 13.59
N LEU A 96 7.84 9.27 12.98
CA LEU A 96 7.78 10.67 13.41
C LEU A 96 6.43 11.30 13.10
N GLY A 97 5.84 10.99 11.94
CA GLY A 97 4.49 11.41 11.61
C GLY A 97 3.47 10.84 12.58
N PHE A 98 3.55 9.53 12.87
CA PHE A 98 2.66 8.88 13.83
C PHE A 98 2.73 9.52 15.22
N LEU A 99 3.93 9.80 15.72
CA LEU A 99 4.11 10.47 17.01
C LEU A 99 3.50 11.87 17.00
N CYS A 100 3.74 12.64 15.93
CA CYS A 100 3.16 13.98 15.77
C CYS A 100 1.63 13.94 15.73
N GLY A 101 1.03 12.96 15.06
CA GLY A 101 -0.42 12.76 15.02
C GLY A 101 -1.02 12.50 16.41
N ILE A 102 -0.35 11.73 17.27
CA ILE A 102 -0.81 11.50 18.66
C ILE A 102 -0.86 12.79 19.48
N PHE A 103 0.09 13.71 19.27
CA PHE A 103 0.10 14.99 19.99
C PHE A 103 -0.85 16.05 19.39
N ALA A 104 -1.24 15.89 18.13
CA ALA A 104 -2.10 16.82 17.41
C ALA A 104 -3.60 16.42 17.43
N SER A 105 -3.91 15.17 17.77
CA SER A 105 -5.25 14.62 17.96
C SER A 105 -5.77 14.83 19.38
#